data_AF-A0AA43JP24-F1
#
_entry.id   AF-A0AA43JP24-F1
#
_cell.length_a   1.000
_cell.length_b   1.000
_cell.length_c   1.000
_cell.angle_alpha   90.00
_cell.angle_beta   90.00
_cell.angle_gamma   90.00
#
_symmetry.space_group_name_H-M   'P 1'
#
loop_
_entity.id
_entity.type
_entity.pdbx_description
1 polymer ?
#
loop_
_entity_poly.entity_id
_entity_poly.type
_entity_poly.pdbx_seq_one_letter_code
_entity_poly.pdbx_strand_id
1 'polypeptide(L)'
;MSNETMTPKERVLKFLRGEKVDRPPVFSGMGNIIKPVLDKYGISFQQAHRDPEMMAKAASGMYREYGFECAVVPFDLGVEAEALGSVMNFYDDVENMLYPTIKEKCIKTVDDIKIPADISQAGRIPVIMGAISRLKEEFGDQVAVGTYILGPFTLAGQLKELDELLEESF
;
A
#
# COMPACT_ATOMS: atom_id res chain seq x y z
N MET A 1 -12.47 -18.66 31.64
CA MET A 1 -11.63 -18.03 30.60
C MET A 1 -12.29 -16.70 30.31
N SER A 2 -11.62 -15.57 30.56
CA SER A 2 -12.23 -14.25 30.38
C SER A 2 -12.50 -13.99 28.90
N ASN A 3 -13.77 -13.82 28.53
CA ASN A 3 -14.24 -13.36 27.21
C ASN A 3 -13.95 -11.87 27.05
N GLU A 4 -12.69 -11.44 27.17
CA GLU A 4 -12.32 -10.09 26.76
C GLU A 4 -12.07 -10.12 25.24
N THR A 5 -13.13 -9.85 24.49
CA THR A 5 -13.09 -9.76 23.02
C THR A 5 -12.25 -8.54 22.64
N MET A 6 -11.01 -8.77 22.18
CA MET A 6 -10.15 -7.68 21.69
C MET A 6 -10.72 -7.09 20.39
N THR A 7 -10.54 -5.79 20.14
CA THR A 7 -10.82 -5.24 18.81
C THR A 7 -9.85 -5.82 17.78
N PRO A 8 -10.21 -5.88 16.49
CA PRO A 8 -9.28 -6.22 15.42
C PRO A 8 -7.96 -5.44 15.52
N LYS A 9 -8.03 -4.12 15.74
CA LYS A 9 -6.86 -3.25 15.93
C LYS A 9 -5.99 -3.68 17.11
N GLU A 10 -6.59 -3.90 18.28
CA GLU A 10 -5.85 -4.31 19.48
C GLU A 10 -5.15 -5.65 19.25
N ARG A 11 -5.85 -6.62 18.67
CA ARG A 11 -5.32 -7.96 18.39
C ARG A 11 -4.12 -7.90 17.45
N VAL A 12 -4.24 -7.19 16.32
CA VAL A 12 -3.14 -7.03 15.36
C VAL A 12 -1.94 -6.35 16.00
N LEU A 13 -2.16 -5.23 16.71
CA LEU A 13 -1.06 -4.46 17.29
C LEU A 13 -0.36 -5.19 18.44
N LYS A 14 -1.10 -5.94 19.29
CA LYS A 14 -0.53 -6.79 20.34
C LYS A 14 0.27 -7.95 19.75
N PHE A 15 -0.26 -8.59 18.71
CA PHE A 15 0.43 -9.67 18.02
C PHE A 15 1.78 -9.21 17.44
N LEU A 16 1.83 -8.05 16.78
CA LEU A 16 3.06 -7.48 16.24
C LEU A 16 4.10 -7.11 17.31
N ARG A 17 3.66 -6.84 18.55
CA ARG A 17 4.54 -6.58 19.70
C ARG A 17 4.96 -7.85 20.46
N GLY A 18 4.52 -9.02 20.01
CA GLY A 18 4.78 -10.29 20.71
C GLY A 18 4.01 -10.41 22.04
N GLU A 19 2.94 -9.64 22.22
CA GLU A 19 2.10 -9.70 23.40
C GLU A 19 1.04 -10.81 23.30
N LYS A 20 0.46 -11.18 24.45
CA LYS A 20 -0.63 -12.16 24.49
C LYS A 20 -1.89 -11.62 23.81
N VAL A 21 -2.44 -12.42 22.88
CA VAL A 21 -3.71 -12.17 22.19
C VAL A 21 -4.75 -13.24 22.53
N ASP A 22 -6.02 -12.93 22.29
CA ASP A 22 -7.15 -13.84 22.49
C ASP A 22 -7.20 -14.97 21.43
N ARG A 23 -6.80 -14.65 20.19
CA ARG A 23 -6.55 -15.60 19.08
C ARG A 23 -5.55 -14.99 18.07
N PRO A 24 -4.98 -15.79 17.16
CA PRO A 24 -4.21 -15.25 16.04
C PRO A 24 -5.06 -14.26 15.20
N PRO A 25 -4.52 -13.08 14.85
CA PRO A 25 -5.21 -12.16 13.96
C PRO A 25 -5.13 -12.61 12.49
N VAL A 26 -6.15 -12.25 11.71
CA VAL A 26 -6.18 -12.41 10.24
C VAL A 26 -5.98 -11.05 9.60
N PHE A 27 -4.77 -10.76 9.18
CA PHE A 27 -4.38 -9.47 8.59
C PHE A 27 -3.34 -9.66 7.48
N SER A 28 -3.07 -8.59 6.74
CA SER A 28 -2.00 -8.53 5.74
C SER A 28 -1.05 -7.37 6.06
N GLY A 29 0.24 -7.56 5.84
CA GLY A 29 1.24 -6.48 5.90
C GLY A 29 1.27 -5.60 4.64
N MET A 30 0.56 -6.01 3.59
CA MET A 30 0.45 -5.31 2.30
C MET A 30 -1.02 -5.14 1.90
N GLY A 31 -1.27 -4.34 0.86
CA GLY A 31 -2.59 -4.25 0.25
C GLY A 31 -3.14 -5.61 -0.17
N ASN A 32 -4.38 -5.92 0.24
CA ASN A 32 -4.97 -7.26 0.09
C ASN A 32 -6.29 -7.25 -0.71
N ILE A 33 -6.36 -6.44 -1.75
CA ILE A 33 -7.58 -6.22 -2.54
C ILE A 33 -7.90 -7.40 -3.45
N ILE A 34 -9.20 -7.72 -3.55
CA ILE A 34 -9.73 -8.73 -4.46
C ILE A 34 -10.86 -8.16 -5.33
N LYS A 35 -10.97 -8.66 -6.56
CA LYS A 35 -11.96 -8.23 -7.54
C LYS A 35 -13.42 -8.20 -7.01
N PRO A 36 -13.92 -9.19 -6.24
CA PRO A 36 -15.27 -9.13 -5.69
C PRO A 36 -15.58 -7.89 -4.85
N VAL A 37 -14.61 -7.39 -4.06
CA VAL A 37 -14.79 -6.16 -3.29
C VAL A 37 -14.87 -4.95 -4.21
N LEU A 38 -13.97 -4.88 -5.20
CA LEU A 38 -13.96 -3.79 -6.18
C LEU A 38 -15.30 -3.73 -6.94
N ASP A 39 -15.77 -4.87 -7.44
CA ASP A 39 -17.02 -4.98 -8.18
C ASP A 39 -18.23 -4.57 -7.31
N LYS A 40 -18.28 -5.03 -6.04
CA LYS A 40 -19.35 -4.68 -5.10
C LYS A 40 -19.46 -3.17 -4.87
N TYR A 41 -18.33 -2.48 -4.80
CA TYR A 41 -18.27 -1.05 -4.50
C TYR A 41 -18.16 -0.14 -5.73
N GLY A 42 -18.18 -0.72 -6.94
CA GLY A 42 -18.06 0.00 -8.21
C GLY A 42 -16.71 0.70 -8.37
N ILE A 43 -15.63 0.08 -7.89
CA ILE A 43 -14.29 0.68 -7.86
C ILE A 43 -13.48 0.18 -9.06
N SER A 44 -12.99 1.09 -9.90
CA SER A 44 -11.95 0.77 -10.88
C SER A 44 -10.62 0.57 -10.15
N PHE A 45 -9.95 -0.56 -10.38
CA PHE A 45 -8.67 -0.86 -9.73
C PHE A 45 -7.60 0.18 -10.11
N GLN A 46 -7.50 0.50 -11.39
CA GLN A 46 -6.55 1.46 -11.96
C GLN A 46 -6.75 2.88 -11.42
N GLN A 47 -8.01 3.29 -11.25
CA GLN A 47 -8.34 4.60 -10.67
C GLN A 47 -8.11 4.61 -9.16
N ALA A 48 -8.36 3.51 -8.46
CA ALA A 48 -8.13 3.41 -7.01
C ALA A 48 -6.68 3.66 -6.60
N HIS A 49 -5.71 3.49 -7.50
CA HIS A 49 -4.36 3.90 -7.21
C HIS A 49 -4.26 5.43 -7.04
N ARG A 50 -4.98 6.25 -7.82
CA ARG A 50 -4.80 7.72 -7.88
C ARG A 50 -5.89 8.52 -7.16
N ASP A 51 -6.89 7.85 -6.60
CA ASP A 51 -7.97 8.51 -5.85
C ASP A 51 -8.01 8.04 -4.38
N PRO A 52 -7.89 8.97 -3.41
CA PRO A 52 -7.79 8.60 -1.99
C PRO A 52 -9.10 8.00 -1.44
N GLU A 53 -10.25 8.36 -2.00
CA GLU A 53 -11.55 7.84 -1.57
C GLU A 53 -11.75 6.42 -2.07
N MET A 54 -11.49 6.16 -3.36
CA MET A 54 -11.53 4.83 -3.95
C MET A 54 -10.55 3.87 -3.27
N MET A 55 -9.33 4.33 -2.98
CA MET A 55 -8.33 3.54 -2.27
C MET A 55 -8.81 3.14 -0.87
N ALA A 56 -9.30 4.12 -0.08
CA ALA A 56 -9.84 3.87 1.25
C ALA A 56 -11.08 2.95 1.20
N LYS A 57 -11.96 3.14 0.23
CA LYS A 57 -13.17 2.32 0.04
C LYS A 57 -12.83 0.87 -0.32
N ALA A 58 -11.83 0.65 -1.16
CA ALA A 58 -11.35 -0.70 -1.48
C ALA A 58 -10.75 -1.40 -0.26
N ALA A 59 -9.88 -0.71 0.49
CA ALA A 59 -9.23 -1.28 1.67
C ALA A 59 -10.24 -1.55 2.82
N SER A 60 -11.17 -0.63 3.08
CA SER A 60 -12.25 -0.83 4.07
C SER A 60 -13.19 -1.96 3.69
N GLY A 61 -13.46 -2.14 2.39
CA GLY A 61 -14.27 -3.25 1.88
C GLY A 61 -13.73 -4.63 2.27
N MET A 62 -12.40 -4.82 2.35
CA MET A 62 -11.82 -6.09 2.80
C MET A 62 -12.20 -6.44 4.24
N TYR A 63 -12.23 -5.45 5.14
CA TYR A 63 -12.71 -5.66 6.50
C TYR A 63 -14.22 -5.90 6.54
N ARG A 64 -15.01 -5.05 5.86
CA ARG A 64 -16.48 -5.10 5.88
C ARG A 64 -17.04 -6.40 5.32
N GLU A 65 -16.43 -6.93 4.25
CA GLU A 65 -16.95 -8.08 3.52
C GLU A 65 -16.33 -9.41 3.95
N TYR A 66 -15.06 -9.40 4.35
CA TYR A 66 -14.29 -10.62 4.60
C TYR A 66 -13.67 -10.67 6.00
N GLY A 67 -13.85 -9.63 6.83
CA GLY A 67 -13.38 -9.61 8.21
C GLY A 67 -11.86 -9.50 8.37
N PHE A 68 -11.13 -9.07 7.33
CA PHE A 68 -9.70 -8.80 7.45
C PHE A 68 -9.45 -7.71 8.50
N GLU A 69 -8.67 -8.03 9.52
CA GLU A 69 -8.51 -7.22 10.72
C GLU A 69 -7.62 -5.99 10.54
N CYS A 70 -7.40 -5.61 9.28
CA CYS A 70 -6.62 -4.47 8.85
C CYS A 70 -7.20 -3.80 7.60
N ALA A 71 -6.86 -2.53 7.42
CA ALA A 71 -6.95 -1.82 6.15
C ALA A 71 -5.56 -1.26 5.81
N VAL A 72 -4.89 -1.86 4.83
CA VAL A 72 -3.53 -1.49 4.42
C VAL A 72 -3.55 -0.91 3.02
N VAL A 73 -2.90 0.25 2.87
CA VAL A 73 -2.71 0.97 1.59
C VAL A 73 -1.25 1.37 1.46
N PRO A 74 -0.65 1.44 0.26
CA PRO A 74 -1.25 1.30 -1.08
C PRO A 74 -1.42 -0.17 -1.52
N PHE A 75 -1.71 -0.38 -2.81
CA PHE A 75 -1.85 -1.70 -3.45
C PHE A 75 -0.74 -1.97 -4.49
N ASP A 76 0.32 -1.17 -4.54
CA ASP A 76 1.41 -1.29 -5.51
C ASP A 76 2.76 -1.01 -4.85
N LEU A 77 3.84 -1.19 -5.60
CA LEU A 77 5.23 -1.00 -5.15
C LEU A 77 5.91 0.17 -5.88
N GLY A 78 5.15 1.12 -6.42
CA GLY A 78 5.68 2.21 -7.24
C GLY A 78 5.71 3.57 -6.56
N VAL A 79 5.13 3.73 -5.37
CA VAL A 79 4.93 5.04 -4.71
C VAL A 79 6.23 5.80 -4.53
N GLU A 80 7.24 5.17 -3.94
CA GLU A 80 8.52 5.80 -3.65
C GLU A 80 9.34 6.03 -4.92
N ALA A 81 9.27 5.11 -5.88
CA ALA A 81 9.95 5.26 -7.16
C ALA A 81 9.37 6.42 -7.97
N GLU A 82 8.03 6.54 -8.02
CA GLU A 82 7.35 7.70 -8.62
C GLU A 82 7.73 9.00 -7.91
N ALA A 83 7.75 9.01 -6.59
CA ALA A 83 8.17 10.17 -5.81
C ALA A 83 9.61 10.61 -6.12
N LEU A 84 10.49 9.68 -6.49
CA LEU A 84 11.87 9.92 -6.89
C LEU A 84 12.04 10.17 -8.41
N GLY A 85 10.95 10.14 -9.18
CA GLY A 85 10.92 10.54 -10.59
C GLY A 85 10.77 9.40 -11.62
N SER A 86 10.59 8.15 -11.20
CA SER A 86 10.22 7.08 -12.14
C SER A 86 8.82 7.31 -12.72
N VAL A 87 8.59 6.87 -13.96
CA VAL A 87 7.29 7.00 -14.63
C VAL A 87 6.48 5.73 -14.41
N MET A 88 5.27 5.88 -13.88
CA MET A 88 4.34 4.76 -13.67
C MET A 88 3.48 4.46 -14.90
N ASN A 89 3.12 3.21 -15.09
CA ASN A 89 2.04 2.77 -15.97
C ASN A 89 0.90 2.16 -15.14
N PHE A 90 -0.27 2.79 -15.17
CA PHE A 90 -1.47 2.34 -14.44
C PHE A 90 -2.41 1.46 -15.28
N TYR A 91 -2.13 1.29 -16.59
CA TYR A 91 -2.94 0.47 -17.49
C TYR A 91 -4.41 0.91 -17.60
N ASP A 92 -4.66 2.21 -17.75
CA ASP A 92 -6.00 2.82 -17.75
C ASP A 92 -6.97 2.24 -18.78
N ASP A 93 -6.44 1.74 -19.90
CA ASP A 93 -7.23 1.17 -21.01
C ASP A 93 -7.45 -0.35 -20.89
N VAL A 94 -7.12 -0.96 -19.74
CA VAL A 94 -7.25 -2.41 -19.53
C VAL A 94 -8.36 -2.73 -18.52
N GLU A 95 -9.31 -3.57 -18.92
CA GLU A 95 -10.45 -3.98 -18.05
C GLU A 95 -10.05 -4.97 -16.94
N ASN A 96 -8.96 -5.71 -17.13
CA ASN A 96 -8.46 -6.65 -16.13
C ASN A 96 -7.77 -5.93 -14.97
N MET A 97 -7.82 -6.53 -13.78
CA MET A 97 -7.08 -6.06 -12.61
C MET A 97 -5.57 -6.25 -12.85
N LEU A 98 -4.90 -5.19 -13.30
CA LEU A 98 -3.44 -5.15 -13.49
C LEU A 98 -2.82 -4.19 -12.49
N TYR A 99 -1.79 -4.65 -11.79
CA TYR A 99 -1.02 -3.83 -10.88
C TYR A 99 -0.18 -2.82 -11.68
N PRO A 100 -0.05 -1.57 -11.18
CA PRO A 100 0.83 -0.59 -11.78
C PRO A 100 2.27 -1.07 -11.85
N THR A 101 2.98 -0.68 -12.92
CA THR A 101 4.40 -1.00 -13.12
C THR A 101 5.21 0.26 -13.35
N ILE A 102 6.52 0.16 -13.14
CA ILE A 102 7.46 1.20 -13.58
C ILE A 102 7.63 1.09 -15.09
N LYS A 103 7.18 2.11 -15.81
CA LYS A 103 7.34 2.27 -17.25
C LYS A 103 8.75 2.72 -17.61
N GLU A 104 9.26 3.71 -16.88
CA GLU A 104 10.57 4.31 -17.11
C GLU A 104 11.28 4.51 -15.76
N LYS A 105 12.46 3.93 -15.65
CA LYS A 105 13.34 4.02 -14.49
C LYS A 105 14.14 5.32 -14.54
N CYS A 106 14.32 5.97 -13.38
CA CYS A 106 14.84 7.34 -13.35
C CYS A 106 16.36 7.47 -13.10
N ILE A 107 17.06 6.39 -12.73
CA ILE A 107 18.50 6.45 -12.43
C ILE A 107 19.31 5.45 -13.26
N LYS A 108 20.50 5.88 -13.68
CA LYS A 108 21.55 5.01 -14.21
C LYS A 108 22.70 4.87 -13.21
N THR A 109 22.99 5.94 -12.50
CA THR A 109 24.02 6.02 -11.46
C THR A 109 23.45 6.65 -10.20
N VAL A 110 24.17 6.53 -9.08
CA VAL A 110 23.75 7.12 -7.79
C VAL A 110 23.61 8.65 -7.87
N ASP A 111 24.38 9.31 -8.74
CA ASP A 111 24.36 10.76 -8.92
C ASP A 111 23.07 11.26 -9.60
N ASP A 112 22.31 10.37 -10.24
CA ASP A 112 21.01 10.71 -10.86
C ASP A 112 19.88 10.81 -9.82
N ILE A 113 20.08 10.31 -8.59
CA ILE A 113 19.06 10.30 -7.55
C ILE A 113 18.73 11.74 -7.15
N LYS A 114 17.46 12.12 -7.36
CA LYS A 114 16.92 13.42 -6.96
C LYS A 114 15.86 13.22 -5.91
N ILE A 115 16.19 13.56 -4.67
CA ILE A 115 15.22 13.57 -3.57
C ILE A 115 14.45 14.89 -3.64
N PRO A 116 13.11 14.87 -3.76
CA PRO A 116 12.30 16.09 -3.72
C PRO A 116 12.50 16.87 -2.42
N ALA A 117 12.53 18.21 -2.50
CA ALA A 117 12.67 19.05 -1.31
C ALA A 117 11.51 18.86 -0.32
N ASP A 118 10.30 18.60 -0.83
CA ASP A 118 9.14 18.20 -0.04
C ASP A 118 8.62 16.84 -0.53
N ILE A 119 9.07 15.79 0.14
CA ILE A 119 8.65 14.42 -0.15
C ILE A 119 7.17 14.18 0.14
N SER A 120 6.55 14.96 1.04
CA SER A 120 5.14 14.78 1.40
C SER A 120 4.18 15.11 0.25
N GLN A 121 4.65 15.93 -0.69
CA GLN A 121 3.91 16.35 -1.89
C GLN A 121 4.38 15.65 -3.17
N ALA A 122 5.33 14.71 -3.07
CA ALA A 122 5.91 14.07 -4.24
C ALA A 122 5.02 12.93 -4.78
N GLY A 123 4.84 12.91 -6.10
CA GLY A 123 4.07 11.89 -6.82
C GLY A 123 2.71 11.64 -6.17
N ARG A 124 2.43 10.36 -5.92
CA ARG A 124 1.19 9.86 -5.32
C ARG A 124 1.17 9.80 -3.79
N ILE A 125 2.17 10.33 -3.08
CA ILE A 125 2.20 10.33 -1.60
C ILE A 125 0.97 11.03 -0.98
N PRO A 126 0.51 12.20 -1.46
CA PRO A 126 -0.71 12.83 -0.95
C PRO A 126 -1.97 11.96 -1.07
N VAL A 127 -2.06 11.13 -2.13
CA VAL A 127 -3.17 10.17 -2.32
C VAL A 127 -3.15 9.12 -1.21
N ILE A 128 -1.97 8.56 -0.92
CA ILE A 128 -1.82 7.54 0.14
C ILE A 128 -2.18 8.13 1.50
N MET A 129 -1.68 9.34 1.80
CA MET A 129 -2.00 10.05 3.05
C MET A 129 -3.49 10.38 3.16
N GLY A 130 -4.13 10.77 2.06
CA GLY A 130 -5.56 11.01 1.99
C GLY A 130 -6.40 9.76 2.24
N ALA A 131 -5.95 8.60 1.75
CA ALA A 131 -6.60 7.31 2.00
C ALA A 131 -6.43 6.86 3.45
N ILE A 132 -5.22 6.97 4.02
CA ILE A 132 -4.95 6.65 5.43
C ILE A 132 -5.80 7.51 6.36
N SER A 133 -5.93 8.80 6.06
CA SER A 133 -6.74 9.72 6.88
C SER A 133 -8.21 9.29 6.91
N ARG A 134 -8.79 9.00 5.74
CA ARG A 134 -10.18 8.50 5.61
C ARG A 134 -10.38 7.17 6.34
N LEU A 135 -9.46 6.22 6.20
CA LEU A 135 -9.53 4.94 6.90
C LEU A 135 -9.48 5.10 8.42
N LYS A 136 -8.67 6.03 8.93
CA LYS A 136 -8.61 6.34 10.36
C LYS A 136 -9.89 7.02 10.86
N GLU A 137 -10.45 7.95 10.08
CA GLU A 137 -11.74 8.59 10.38
C GLU A 137 -12.87 7.56 10.42
N GLU A 138 -12.89 6.61 9.48
CA GLU A 138 -13.92 5.57 9.40
C GLU A 138 -13.81 4.55 10.55
N PHE A 139 -12.62 4.00 10.79
CA PHE A 139 -12.48 2.85 11.69
C PHE A 139 -12.10 3.21 13.12
N GLY A 140 -11.53 4.39 13.38
CA GLY A 140 -11.06 4.80 14.70
C GLY A 140 -10.19 3.74 15.38
N ASP A 141 -10.72 3.14 16.44
CA ASP A 141 -10.04 2.11 17.24
C ASP A 141 -10.48 0.66 16.94
N GLN A 142 -11.31 0.44 15.92
CA GLN A 142 -11.80 -0.88 15.56
C GLN A 142 -10.82 -1.69 14.72
N VAL A 143 -10.25 -1.09 13.67
CA VAL A 143 -9.43 -1.80 12.66
C VAL A 143 -8.01 -1.22 12.61
N ALA A 144 -7.00 -2.08 12.42
CA ALA A 144 -5.63 -1.64 12.23
C ALA A 144 -5.48 -0.99 10.84
N VAL A 145 -5.23 0.32 10.79
CA VAL A 145 -4.87 1.02 9.55
C VAL A 145 -3.35 1.03 9.40
N GLY A 146 -2.87 0.51 8.27
CA GLY A 146 -1.44 0.33 8.03
C GLY A 146 -0.98 0.80 6.66
N THR A 147 0.33 0.91 6.52
CA THR A 147 1.03 1.13 5.25
C THR A 147 2.37 0.40 5.30
N TYR A 148 3.03 0.31 4.16
CA TYR A 148 4.36 -0.27 4.03
C TYR A 148 5.21 0.65 3.15
N ILE A 149 6.53 0.56 3.33
CA ILE A 149 7.53 1.25 2.53
C ILE A 149 8.47 0.20 1.96
N LEU A 150 8.90 0.37 0.73
CA LEU A 150 9.88 -0.53 0.13
C LEU A 150 11.21 -0.50 0.88
N GLY A 151 11.79 -1.70 1.06
CA GLY A 151 13.17 -1.81 1.52
C GLY A 151 14.14 -1.21 0.49
N PRO A 152 15.34 -0.75 0.90
CA PRO A 152 16.26 0.00 0.03
C PRO A 152 16.64 -0.74 -1.26
N PHE A 153 16.90 -2.05 -1.18
CA PHE A 153 17.27 -2.84 -2.35
C PHE A 153 16.11 -3.00 -3.34
N THR A 154 14.90 -3.26 -2.84
CA THR A 154 13.70 -3.35 -3.68
C THR A 154 13.40 -2.01 -4.35
N LEU A 155 13.53 -0.91 -3.60
CA LEU A 155 13.37 0.43 -4.16
C LEU A 155 14.44 0.72 -5.23
N ALA A 156 15.71 0.36 -5.01
CA ALA A 156 16.76 0.51 -6.01
C ALA A 156 16.41 -0.23 -7.31
N GLY A 157 15.84 -1.44 -7.23
CA GLY A 157 15.37 -2.18 -8.41
C GLY A 157 14.18 -1.55 -9.15
N GLN A 158 13.41 -0.67 -8.48
CA GLN A 158 12.37 0.14 -9.12
C GLN A 158 12.93 1.42 -9.76
N LEU A 159 14.11 1.87 -9.34
CA LEU A 159 14.75 3.10 -9.83
C LEU A 159 15.76 2.86 -10.96
N LYS A 160 16.44 1.70 -10.95
CA LYS A 160 17.52 1.29 -11.89
C LYS A 160 17.24 -0.06 -12.52
N GLU A 161 17.83 -0.32 -13.69
CA GLU A 161 17.79 -1.65 -14.29
C GLU A 161 18.35 -2.73 -13.37
N LEU A 162 17.61 -3.84 -13.24
CA LEU A 162 17.83 -4.81 -12.17
C LEU A 162 19.08 -5.65 -12.43
N ASP A 163 19.35 -5.97 -13.68
CA ASP A 163 20.58 -6.61 -14.13
C ASP A 163 21.80 -5.76 -13.79
N GLU A 164 21.79 -4.47 -14.15
CA GLU A 164 22.88 -3.54 -13.80
C GLU A 164 23.05 -3.39 -12.27
N LEU A 165 21.94 -3.26 -11.54
CA LEU A 165 21.97 -3.17 -10.08
C LEU A 165 22.59 -4.42 -9.43
N LEU A 166 22.29 -5.60 -9.95
CA LEU A 166 22.84 -6.86 -9.46
C LEU A 166 24.32 -6.97 -9.80
N GLU A 167 24.75 -6.56 -10.99
CA GLU A 167 26.18 -6.54 -11.36
C GLU A 167 27.01 -5.61 -10.45
N GLU A 168 26.46 -4.46 -10.06
CA GLU A 168 27.13 -3.51 -9.15
C GLU A 168 27.17 -3.97 -7.68
N SER A 169 26.41 -5.02 -7.32
CA SER A 169 26.26 -5.48 -5.94
C SER A 169 27.31 -6.51 -5.49
N PHE A 170 28.19 -6.99 -6.39
CA PHE A 170 29.18 -8.04 -6.11
C PHE A 170 30.60 -7.69 -6.56
#